data_AF-A0A6P0JV42-F1
#
_entry.id   AF-A0A6P0JV42-F1
#
_cell.length_a   1.000
_cell.length_b   1.000
_cell.length_c   1.000
_cell.angle_alpha   90.00
_cell.angle_beta   90.00
_cell.angle_gamma   90.00
#
_symmetry.space_group_name_H-M   'P 1'
#
loop_
_entity.id
_entity.type
_entity.pdbx_description
1 polymer ?
#
loop_
_entity_poly.entity_id
_entity_poly.type
_entity_poly.pdbx_seq_one_letter_code
_entity_poly.pdbx_strand_id
1 'polypeptide(L)'
;EVIDHILEHRTLSKLKSTYVDALPSLVNPKTQRIHADFNQAVTTTGRLSSSNPNLQNIPIRSEFSRQIRKAFLPREDWLLVSADYSQIELRILAHFSQEKVLVDAYNNHEDVHTVTAKLLFEKEEVTAEERRLGKTINFGVIYGMGAQRFAREAGVSASEGKTFIDRYRARYANVFAYLDARKREAIAQGYVETLYQRRRYFQFESSSLRTLQGQSPADINLDDLKRLSKNDAQLLRAAANAPIQGSSADIIKIAMVELYQTLQAYEAKLLLQVHDELVLEIPRHELDSLLPKIRTTMENAVELSVPLVVEVRTGKNWMEAK
;
A
#
# COMPACT_ATOMS: atom_id res chain seq x y z
N GLU A 1 -11.83 19.93 -25.19
CA GLU A 1 -12.08 21.28 -24.64
C GLU A 1 -13.10 21.27 -23.50
N VAL A 2 -14.43 21.18 -23.72
CA VAL A 2 -15.40 21.24 -22.59
C VAL A 2 -15.22 20.11 -21.56
N ILE A 3 -14.93 18.88 -22.01
CA ILE A 3 -14.69 17.74 -21.11
C ILE A 3 -13.48 18.01 -20.21
N ASP A 4 -12.40 18.55 -20.76
CA ASP A 4 -11.15 18.83 -20.04
C ASP A 4 -11.39 19.91 -18.96
N HIS A 5 -12.11 20.98 -19.30
CA HIS A 5 -12.49 22.02 -18.34
C HIS A 5 -13.42 21.49 -17.23
N ILE A 6 -14.32 20.56 -17.53
CA ILE A 6 -15.16 19.91 -16.50
C ILE A 6 -14.30 19.08 -15.54
N LEU A 7 -13.31 18.33 -16.06
CA LEU A 7 -12.40 17.53 -15.24
C LEU A 7 -11.51 18.42 -14.36
N GLU A 8 -11.00 19.51 -14.91
CA GLU A 8 -10.21 20.50 -14.19
C GLU A 8 -11.05 21.18 -13.10
N HIS A 9 -12.24 21.70 -13.44
CA HIS A 9 -13.15 22.30 -12.48
C HIS A 9 -13.48 21.32 -11.34
N ARG A 10 -13.83 20.06 -11.65
CA ARG A 10 -14.13 19.05 -10.62
C ARG A 10 -12.95 18.82 -9.69
N THR A 11 -11.73 18.81 -10.23
CA THR A 11 -10.50 18.63 -9.45
C THR A 11 -10.27 19.82 -8.52
N LEU A 12 -10.25 21.04 -9.06
CA LEU A 12 -9.99 22.25 -8.29
C LEU A 12 -11.08 22.53 -7.26
N SER A 13 -12.36 22.42 -7.63
CA SER A 13 -13.49 22.62 -6.72
C SER A 13 -13.46 21.61 -5.56
N LYS A 14 -13.09 20.35 -5.82
CA LYS A 14 -12.89 19.37 -4.74
C LYS A 14 -11.72 19.74 -3.84
N LEU A 15 -10.57 20.13 -4.40
CA LEU A 15 -9.39 20.50 -3.62
C LEU A 15 -9.65 21.73 -2.73
N LYS A 16 -10.33 22.74 -3.29
CA LYS A 16 -10.71 23.96 -2.56
C LYS A 16 -11.65 23.64 -1.40
N SER A 17 -12.78 22.99 -1.69
CA SER A 17 -13.82 22.73 -0.67
C SER A 17 -13.36 21.75 0.40
N THR A 18 -12.62 20.69 0.02
CA THR A 18 -12.26 19.61 0.94
C THR A 18 -11.07 19.98 1.82
N TYR A 19 -10.14 20.82 1.34
CA TYR A 19 -8.88 21.09 2.05
C TYR A 19 -8.65 22.57 2.30
N VAL A 20 -8.66 23.41 1.25
CA VAL A 20 -8.27 24.83 1.38
C VAL A 20 -9.24 25.60 2.27
N ASP A 21 -10.54 25.40 2.11
CA ASP A 21 -11.55 26.10 2.91
C ASP A 21 -11.82 25.37 4.24
N ALA A 22 -11.81 24.04 4.23
CA ALA A 22 -12.22 23.23 5.38
C ALA A 22 -11.14 23.09 6.45
N LEU A 23 -9.86 22.89 6.09
CA LEU A 23 -8.81 22.66 7.10
C LEU A 23 -8.59 23.87 8.04
N PRO A 24 -8.55 25.13 7.56
CA PRO A 24 -8.40 26.28 8.44
C PRO A 24 -9.56 26.43 9.44
N SER A 25 -10.78 26.05 9.08
CA SER A 25 -11.94 26.13 9.99
C SER A 25 -11.95 25.03 11.06
N LEU A 26 -11.12 23.98 10.89
CA LEU A 26 -10.97 22.87 11.83
C LEU A 26 -9.81 23.07 12.83
N VAL A 27 -9.13 24.22 12.80
CA VAL A 27 -8.06 24.53 13.75
C VAL A 27 -8.63 24.61 15.16
N ASN A 28 -8.09 23.80 16.07
CA ASN A 28 -8.52 23.82 17.45
C ASN A 28 -8.01 25.10 18.15
N PRO A 29 -8.89 25.90 18.78
CA PRO A 29 -8.52 27.21 19.31
C PRO A 29 -7.57 27.17 20.51
N LYS A 30 -7.50 26.05 21.23
CA LYS A 30 -6.60 25.91 22.40
C LYS A 30 -5.18 25.54 21.99
N THR A 31 -5.05 24.65 21.02
CA THR A 31 -3.75 24.11 20.60
C THR A 31 -3.19 24.79 19.36
N GLN A 32 -4.02 25.54 18.63
CA GLN A 32 -3.70 26.15 17.33
C GLN A 32 -3.22 25.12 16.29
N ARG A 33 -3.73 23.88 16.39
CA ARG A 33 -3.40 22.76 15.50
C ARG A 33 -4.66 22.07 15.01
N ILE A 34 -4.54 21.35 13.91
CA ILE A 34 -5.56 20.41 13.43
C ILE A 34 -5.36 19.07 14.14
N HIS A 35 -6.44 18.50 14.66
CA HIS A 35 -6.45 17.19 15.30
C HIS A 35 -7.29 16.26 14.45
N ALA A 36 -6.77 15.09 14.12
CA ALA A 36 -7.50 14.07 13.39
C ALA A 36 -7.74 12.85 14.29
N ASP A 37 -8.85 12.18 14.06
CA ASP A 37 -9.17 10.91 14.71
C ASP A 37 -8.51 9.76 13.95
N PHE A 38 -7.69 8.96 14.63
CA PHE A 38 -7.17 7.69 14.10
C PHE A 38 -7.99 6.53 14.61
N ASN A 39 -8.86 6.02 13.74
CA ASN A 39 -9.83 4.99 14.08
C ASN A 39 -9.20 3.60 13.98
N GLN A 40 -9.13 2.90 15.09
CA GLN A 40 -8.41 1.62 15.19
C GLN A 40 -9.23 0.39 14.75
N ALA A 41 -10.56 0.46 14.86
CA ALA A 41 -11.48 -0.69 14.69
C ALA A 41 -12.53 -0.48 13.58
N VAL A 42 -12.15 0.20 12.48
CA VAL A 42 -13.07 0.51 11.36
C VAL A 42 -12.78 -0.31 10.09
N THR A 43 -11.51 -0.55 9.77
CA THR A 43 -11.15 -1.21 8.50
C THR A 43 -11.13 -2.73 8.61
N THR A 44 -11.47 -3.42 7.52
CA THR A 44 -11.51 -4.90 7.46
C THR A 44 -10.14 -5.56 7.33
N THR A 45 -9.09 -4.79 7.02
CA THR A 45 -7.71 -5.29 6.91
C THR A 45 -6.87 -4.93 8.13
N GLY A 46 -7.42 -4.21 9.11
CA GLY A 46 -6.68 -3.79 10.29
C GLY A 46 -5.85 -2.52 10.12
N ARG A 47 -5.93 -1.83 8.98
CA ARG A 47 -5.39 -0.46 8.81
C ARG A 47 -6.08 0.52 9.77
N LEU A 48 -5.34 1.54 10.20
CA LEU A 48 -5.97 2.73 10.78
C LEU A 48 -6.67 3.51 9.66
N SER A 49 -7.78 4.16 9.97
CA SER A 49 -8.40 5.17 9.11
C SER A 49 -8.43 6.53 9.80
N SER A 50 -8.27 7.61 9.04
CA SER A 50 -8.33 8.98 9.57
C SER A 50 -9.67 9.66 9.28
N SER A 51 -10.23 10.37 10.27
CA SER A 51 -11.45 11.18 10.16
C SER A 51 -11.33 12.49 10.97
N ASN A 52 -12.22 13.43 10.69
CA ASN A 52 -12.37 14.70 11.43
C ASN A 52 -11.07 15.50 11.68
N PRO A 53 -10.26 15.85 10.66
CA PRO A 53 -10.38 15.54 9.24
C PRO A 53 -9.59 14.31 8.82
N ASN A 54 -9.87 13.79 7.61
CA ASN A 54 -9.08 12.69 7.05
C ASN A 54 -7.73 13.18 6.52
N LEU A 55 -6.69 13.05 7.34
CA LEU A 55 -5.31 13.44 7.02
C LEU A 55 -4.52 12.38 6.25
N GLN A 56 -5.06 11.16 6.10
CA GLN A 56 -4.43 10.14 5.25
C GLN A 56 -4.62 10.44 3.76
N ASN A 57 -5.67 11.19 3.41
CA ASN A 57 -6.04 11.50 2.03
C ASN A 57 -5.58 12.88 1.55
N ILE A 58 -4.57 13.49 2.19
CA ILE A 58 -4.02 14.77 1.72
C ILE A 58 -3.35 14.55 0.34
N PRO A 59 -3.73 15.30 -0.70
CA PRO A 59 -3.33 15.02 -2.08
C PRO A 59 -1.85 15.41 -2.34
N ILE A 60 -1.21 14.80 -3.35
CA ILE A 60 0.22 15.03 -3.68
C ILE A 60 0.55 15.09 -5.18
N ARG A 61 -0.37 14.64 -6.05
CA ARG A 61 -0.06 14.33 -7.45
C ARG A 61 0.15 15.56 -8.34
N SER A 62 -0.70 16.57 -8.22
CA SER A 62 -0.63 17.81 -9.02
C SER A 62 0.16 18.89 -8.31
N GLU A 63 0.70 19.85 -9.06
CA GLU A 63 1.38 21.02 -8.50
C GLU A 63 0.52 21.73 -7.44
N PHE A 64 -0.76 21.96 -7.74
CA PHE A 64 -1.69 22.57 -6.79
C PHE A 64 -1.85 21.74 -5.51
N SER A 65 -1.95 20.40 -5.62
CA SER A 65 -2.04 19.54 -4.44
C SER A 65 -0.78 19.56 -3.57
N ARG A 66 0.40 19.75 -4.18
CA ARG A 66 1.66 19.91 -3.45
C ARG A 66 1.66 21.19 -2.61
N GLN A 67 1.00 22.26 -3.07
CA GLN A 67 0.85 23.49 -2.27
C GLN A 67 0.02 23.25 -1.00
N ILE A 68 -1.03 22.41 -1.06
CA ILE A 68 -1.81 22.03 0.12
C ILE A 68 -0.92 21.31 1.14
N ARG A 69 -0.06 20.38 0.71
CA ARG A 69 0.89 19.70 1.62
C ARG A 69 1.91 20.65 2.25
N LYS A 70 2.34 21.70 1.54
CA LYS A 70 3.25 22.71 2.10
C LYS A 70 2.65 23.49 3.27
N ALA A 71 1.33 23.54 3.40
CA ALA A 71 0.66 24.22 4.51
C ALA A 71 0.75 23.46 5.85
N PHE A 72 1.23 22.20 5.83
CA PHE A 72 1.49 21.43 7.05
C PHE A 72 2.91 21.73 7.52
N LEU A 73 3.01 22.57 8.54
CA LEU A 73 4.26 23.10 9.08
C LEU A 73 4.58 22.46 10.44
N PRO A 74 5.87 22.24 10.75
CA PRO A 74 6.29 21.92 12.11
C PRO A 74 6.19 23.17 13.01
N ARG A 75 6.41 22.97 14.31
CA ARG A 75 6.73 24.06 15.26
C ARG A 75 7.96 24.86 14.79
N GLU A 76 8.06 26.09 15.29
CA GLU A 76 9.25 26.91 15.12
C GLU A 76 10.50 26.17 15.62
N ASP A 77 11.60 26.24 14.86
CA ASP A 77 12.86 25.51 15.08
C ASP A 77 12.79 23.98 15.08
N TRP A 78 11.65 23.40 14.67
CA TRP A 78 11.49 21.97 14.46
C TRP A 78 11.45 21.64 12.96
N LEU A 79 11.62 20.36 12.63
CA LEU A 79 11.44 19.85 11.28
C LEU A 79 10.42 18.73 11.27
N LEU A 80 9.72 18.59 10.14
CA LEU A 80 8.95 17.39 9.87
C LEU A 80 9.87 16.31 9.33
N VAL A 81 9.64 15.08 9.76
CA VAL A 81 10.33 13.88 9.30
C VAL A 81 9.29 12.90 8.79
N SER A 82 9.42 12.49 7.53
CA SER A 82 8.64 11.38 6.97
C SER A 82 9.52 10.14 6.95
N ALA A 83 8.98 9.03 7.41
CA ALA A 83 9.57 7.71 7.30
C ALA A 83 8.57 6.79 6.61
N ASP A 84 8.88 6.36 5.38
CA ASP A 84 7.96 5.63 4.49
C ASP A 84 8.59 4.29 4.08
N TYR A 85 7.85 3.18 4.24
CA TYR A 85 8.38 1.88 3.83
C TYR A 85 8.46 1.78 2.30
N SER A 86 9.63 1.45 1.78
CA SER A 86 9.81 1.21 0.35
C SER A 86 9.14 -0.11 -0.06
N GLN A 87 8.02 -0.02 -0.79
CA GLN A 87 7.36 -1.13 -1.46
C GLN A 87 6.90 -2.24 -0.49
N ILE A 88 6.42 -1.88 0.69
CA ILE A 88 6.10 -2.82 1.78
C ILE A 88 5.21 -3.98 1.35
N GLU A 89 4.13 -3.72 0.60
CA GLU A 89 3.20 -4.77 0.19
C GLU A 89 3.86 -5.79 -0.76
N LEU A 90 4.79 -5.34 -1.61
CA LEU A 90 5.48 -6.22 -2.55
C LEU A 90 6.58 -7.03 -1.85
N ARG A 91 7.20 -6.49 -0.80
CA ARG A 91 8.11 -7.24 0.09
C ARG A 91 7.37 -8.32 0.87
N ILE A 92 6.20 -7.99 1.42
CA ILE A 92 5.32 -8.95 2.10
C ILE A 92 4.86 -10.04 1.12
N LEU A 93 4.51 -9.69 -0.12
CA LEU A 93 4.18 -10.68 -1.14
C LEU A 93 5.37 -11.59 -1.45
N ALA A 94 6.58 -11.05 -1.60
CA ALA A 94 7.78 -11.85 -1.81
C ALA A 94 8.02 -12.83 -0.65
N HIS A 95 7.84 -12.36 0.59
CA HIS A 95 7.91 -13.20 1.78
C HIS A 95 6.85 -14.31 1.81
N PHE A 96 5.61 -14.01 1.46
CA PHE A 96 4.56 -15.01 1.50
C PHE A 96 4.62 -16.02 0.35
N SER A 97 5.00 -15.56 -0.84
CA SER A 97 5.08 -16.41 -2.03
C SER A 97 6.39 -17.18 -2.11
N GLN A 98 7.46 -16.71 -1.46
CA GLN A 98 8.82 -17.24 -1.64
C GLN A 98 9.20 -17.33 -3.13
N GLU A 99 8.72 -16.38 -3.93
CA GLU A 99 9.04 -16.31 -5.34
C GLU A 99 10.49 -15.88 -5.52
N LYS A 100 11.33 -16.81 -6.01
CA LYS A 100 12.78 -16.69 -6.00
C LYS A 100 13.25 -15.39 -6.64
N VAL A 101 12.65 -15.02 -7.76
CA VAL A 101 12.98 -13.78 -8.49
C VAL A 101 12.81 -12.54 -7.62
N LEU A 102 11.71 -12.47 -6.85
CA LEU A 102 11.43 -11.32 -5.99
C LEU A 102 12.33 -11.34 -4.74
N VAL A 103 12.52 -12.51 -4.15
CA VAL A 103 13.38 -12.68 -2.98
C VAL A 103 14.83 -12.30 -3.30
N ASP A 104 15.38 -12.84 -4.39
CA ASP A 104 16.73 -12.52 -4.85
C ASP A 104 16.87 -11.01 -5.14
N ALA A 105 15.93 -10.43 -5.89
CA ALA A 105 15.98 -9.02 -6.25
C ALA A 105 16.01 -8.11 -5.00
N TYR A 106 15.18 -8.39 -3.99
CA TYR A 106 15.21 -7.59 -2.76
C TYR A 106 16.47 -7.79 -1.92
N ASN A 107 16.98 -9.02 -1.83
CA ASN A 107 18.20 -9.33 -1.08
C ASN A 107 19.46 -8.76 -1.75
N ASN A 108 19.44 -8.59 -3.07
CA ASN A 108 20.50 -7.95 -3.85
C ASN A 108 20.30 -6.43 -4.00
N HIS A 109 19.30 -5.84 -3.34
CA HIS A 109 18.94 -4.42 -3.45
C HIS A 109 18.66 -3.95 -4.88
N GLU A 110 18.13 -4.84 -5.72
CA GLU A 110 17.73 -4.54 -7.09
C GLU A 110 16.38 -3.81 -7.12
N ASP A 111 16.17 -2.99 -8.14
CA ASP A 111 14.88 -2.36 -8.38
C ASP A 111 13.87 -3.35 -8.98
N VAL A 112 12.96 -3.85 -8.15
CA VAL A 112 11.96 -4.85 -8.55
C VAL A 112 11.08 -4.39 -9.72
N HIS A 113 10.80 -3.09 -9.88
CA HIS A 113 10.04 -2.63 -11.04
C HIS A 113 10.83 -2.79 -12.34
N THR A 114 12.13 -2.53 -12.27
CA THR A 114 13.07 -2.74 -13.36
C THR A 114 13.23 -4.24 -13.65
N VAL A 115 13.38 -5.07 -12.62
CA VAL A 115 13.43 -6.55 -12.77
C VAL A 115 12.16 -7.05 -13.46
N THR A 116 10.97 -6.65 -13.00
CA THR A 116 9.72 -7.01 -13.65
C THR A 116 9.68 -6.56 -15.11
N ALA A 117 10.07 -5.31 -15.40
CA ALA A 117 10.06 -4.79 -16.75
C ALA A 117 11.02 -5.58 -17.67
N LYS A 118 12.25 -5.85 -17.23
CA LYS A 118 13.24 -6.65 -17.98
C LYS A 118 12.69 -8.04 -18.31
N LEU A 119 12.05 -8.68 -17.34
CA LEU A 119 11.44 -10.00 -17.52
C LEU A 119 10.26 -9.98 -18.48
N LEU A 120 9.45 -8.92 -18.45
CA LEU A 120 8.26 -8.80 -19.30
C LEU A 120 8.58 -8.44 -20.75
N PHE A 121 9.54 -7.56 -20.95
CA PHE A 121 9.97 -7.10 -22.28
C PHE A 121 11.08 -7.96 -22.87
N GLU A 122 11.62 -8.92 -22.10
CA GLU A 122 12.75 -9.77 -22.49
C GLU A 122 13.96 -8.92 -22.92
N LYS A 123 14.30 -7.92 -22.09
CA LYS A 123 15.40 -6.98 -22.33
C LYS A 123 16.35 -6.91 -21.14
N GLU A 124 17.63 -6.69 -21.42
CA GLU A 124 18.63 -6.41 -20.38
C GLU A 124 18.55 -4.97 -19.86
N GLU A 125 18.15 -4.02 -20.72
CA GLU A 125 17.95 -2.63 -20.35
C GLU A 125 16.51 -2.20 -20.66
N VAL A 126 15.94 -1.38 -19.77
CA VAL A 126 14.58 -0.87 -19.90
C VAL A 126 14.56 0.64 -19.76
N THR A 127 13.73 1.27 -20.57
CA THR A 127 13.47 2.71 -20.51
C THR A 127 12.69 3.09 -19.26
N ALA A 128 12.67 4.39 -18.92
CA ALA A 128 11.87 4.90 -17.79
C ALA A 128 10.36 4.63 -17.97
N GLU A 129 9.87 4.67 -19.21
CA GLU A 129 8.48 4.33 -19.56
C GLU A 129 8.19 2.85 -19.34
N GLU A 130 9.09 1.95 -19.77
CA GLU A 130 8.96 0.50 -19.54
C GLU A 130 9.02 0.14 -18.05
N ARG A 131 9.91 0.79 -17.29
CA ARG A 131 9.96 0.67 -15.82
C ARG A 131 8.66 1.13 -15.16
N ARG A 132 8.10 2.26 -15.61
CA ARG A 132 6.82 2.79 -15.12
C ARG A 132 5.69 1.80 -15.42
N LEU A 133 5.70 1.18 -16.59
CA LEU A 133 4.76 0.13 -16.93
C LEU A 133 4.96 -1.10 -16.03
N GLY A 134 6.18 -1.53 -15.77
CA GLY A 134 6.51 -2.59 -14.80
C GLY A 134 5.95 -2.31 -13.40
N LYS A 135 6.00 -1.06 -12.93
CA LYS A 135 5.34 -0.62 -11.69
C LYS A 135 3.82 -0.81 -11.77
N THR A 136 3.17 -0.26 -12.80
CA THR A 136 1.72 -0.40 -12.99
C THR A 136 1.29 -1.87 -13.02
N ILE A 137 2.10 -2.73 -13.62
CA ILE A 137 1.84 -4.16 -13.76
C ILE A 137 1.99 -4.90 -12.44
N ASN A 138 3.06 -4.67 -11.68
CA ASN A 138 3.26 -5.31 -10.37
C ASN A 138 2.03 -5.08 -9.49
N PHE A 139 1.59 -3.82 -9.33
CA PHE A 139 0.38 -3.56 -8.56
C PHE A 139 -0.86 -4.09 -9.30
N GLY A 140 -1.03 -3.78 -10.58
CA GLY A 140 -2.21 -4.16 -11.33
C GLY A 140 -2.51 -5.65 -11.30
N VAL A 141 -1.58 -6.47 -11.80
CA VAL A 141 -1.79 -7.89 -12.06
C VAL A 141 -1.82 -8.69 -10.76
N ILE A 142 -0.96 -8.39 -9.79
CA ILE A 142 -1.00 -9.03 -8.46
C ILE A 142 -2.36 -8.77 -7.81
N TYR A 143 -2.91 -7.56 -7.92
CA TYR A 143 -4.21 -7.21 -7.34
C TYR A 143 -5.40 -7.55 -8.25
N GLY A 144 -5.23 -8.42 -9.25
CA GLY A 144 -6.32 -9.01 -10.02
C GLY A 144 -6.75 -8.22 -11.26
N MET A 145 -5.84 -7.47 -11.87
CA MET A 145 -6.02 -6.91 -13.22
C MET A 145 -6.01 -8.05 -14.25
N GLY A 146 -7.08 -8.14 -15.05
CA GLY A 146 -7.18 -9.08 -16.17
C GLY A 146 -6.60 -8.52 -17.48
N ALA A 147 -6.45 -9.40 -18.48
CA ALA A 147 -5.76 -9.12 -19.75
C ALA A 147 -6.31 -7.90 -20.51
N GLN A 148 -7.63 -7.72 -20.53
CA GLN A 148 -8.25 -6.57 -21.19
C GLN A 148 -7.91 -5.24 -20.52
N ARG A 149 -7.86 -5.21 -19.19
CA ARG A 149 -7.50 -4.00 -18.44
C ARG A 149 -6.01 -3.70 -18.60
N PHE A 150 -5.18 -4.74 -18.52
CA PHE A 150 -3.76 -4.64 -18.81
C PHE A 150 -3.51 -4.06 -20.21
N ALA A 151 -4.13 -4.62 -21.25
CA ALA A 151 -3.93 -4.21 -22.63
C ALA A 151 -4.21 -2.72 -22.82
N ARG A 152 -5.30 -2.22 -22.21
CA ARG A 152 -5.66 -0.81 -22.22
C ARG A 152 -4.66 0.08 -21.48
N GLU A 153 -4.18 -0.33 -20.30
CA GLU A 153 -3.21 0.46 -19.53
C GLU A 153 -1.81 0.46 -20.17
N ALA A 154 -1.45 -0.63 -20.85
CA ALA A 154 -0.19 -0.77 -21.58
C ALA A 154 -0.22 -0.22 -23.02
N GLY A 155 -1.41 0.13 -23.55
CA GLY A 155 -1.57 0.60 -24.93
C GLY A 155 -1.33 -0.48 -26.01
N VAL A 156 -1.54 -1.75 -25.67
CA VAL A 156 -1.32 -2.91 -26.58
C VAL A 156 -2.65 -3.58 -26.95
N SER A 157 -2.63 -4.48 -27.94
CA SER A 157 -3.81 -5.26 -28.32
C SER A 157 -4.25 -6.23 -27.22
N ALA A 158 -5.51 -6.67 -27.25
CA ALA A 158 -6.03 -7.64 -26.29
C ALA A 158 -5.32 -9.00 -26.37
N SER A 159 -4.89 -9.40 -27.57
CA SER A 159 -4.13 -10.65 -27.77
C SER A 159 -2.76 -10.55 -27.12
N GLU A 160 -2.02 -9.47 -27.39
CA GLU A 160 -0.73 -9.21 -26.75
C GLU A 160 -0.89 -9.16 -25.23
N GLY A 161 -1.89 -8.44 -24.73
CA GLY A 161 -2.18 -8.36 -23.30
C GLY A 161 -2.43 -9.71 -22.63
N LYS A 162 -3.06 -10.66 -23.34
CA LYS A 162 -3.21 -12.04 -22.86
C LYS A 162 -1.86 -12.74 -22.78
N THR A 163 -1.08 -12.71 -23.87
CA THR A 163 0.27 -13.29 -23.90
C THR A 163 1.17 -12.73 -22.81
N PHE A 164 1.07 -11.42 -22.51
CA PHE A 164 1.80 -10.79 -21.42
C PHE A 164 1.40 -11.35 -20.05
N ILE A 165 0.11 -11.46 -19.76
CA ILE A 165 -0.35 -12.01 -18.48
C ILE A 165 0.05 -13.48 -18.33
N ASP A 166 -0.06 -14.27 -19.39
CA ASP A 166 0.29 -15.69 -19.35
C ASP A 166 1.79 -15.87 -19.07
N ARG A 167 2.67 -15.08 -19.71
CA ARG A 167 4.11 -15.05 -19.40
C ARG A 167 4.39 -14.59 -17.98
N TYR A 168 3.74 -13.51 -17.53
CA TYR A 168 3.90 -12.99 -16.18
C TYR A 168 3.50 -14.04 -15.12
N ARG A 169 2.40 -14.77 -15.35
CA ARG A 169 1.96 -15.88 -14.49
C ARG A 169 2.97 -17.02 -14.45
N ALA A 170 3.52 -17.40 -15.59
CA ALA A 170 4.56 -18.43 -15.66
C ALA A 170 5.83 -18.00 -14.90
N ARG A 171 6.21 -16.73 -15.00
CA ARG A 171 7.44 -16.21 -14.38
C ARG A 171 7.34 -16.03 -12.87
N TYR A 172 6.16 -15.65 -12.37
CA TYR A 172 5.85 -15.46 -10.96
C TYR A 172 4.92 -16.56 -10.45
N ALA A 173 5.19 -17.81 -10.81
CA ALA A 173 4.31 -18.94 -10.54
C ALA A 173 3.98 -19.09 -9.04
N ASN A 174 4.94 -18.86 -8.15
CA ASN A 174 4.74 -19.00 -6.71
C ASN A 174 3.86 -17.87 -6.16
N VAL A 175 3.92 -16.66 -6.75
CA VAL A 175 3.00 -15.56 -6.42
C VAL A 175 1.57 -15.97 -6.72
N PHE A 176 1.29 -16.50 -7.91
CA PHE A 176 -0.08 -16.87 -8.27
C PHE A 176 -0.56 -18.10 -7.50
N ALA A 177 0.31 -19.08 -7.24
CA ALA A 177 0.03 -20.20 -6.36
C ALA A 177 -0.36 -19.71 -4.95
N TYR A 178 0.38 -18.75 -4.39
CA TYR A 178 0.04 -18.12 -3.12
C TYR A 178 -1.33 -17.43 -3.15
N LEU A 179 -1.59 -16.58 -4.16
CA LEU A 179 -2.85 -15.83 -4.27
C LEU A 179 -4.05 -16.77 -4.43
N ASP A 180 -3.89 -17.85 -5.19
CA ASP A 180 -4.93 -18.85 -5.38
C ASP A 180 -5.13 -19.71 -4.13
N ALA A 181 -4.07 -20.04 -3.39
CA ALA A 181 -4.18 -20.69 -2.08
C ALA A 181 -5.01 -19.85 -1.10
N ARG A 182 -4.78 -18.53 -1.03
CA ARG A 182 -5.58 -17.62 -0.18
C ARG A 182 -7.06 -17.58 -0.56
N LYS A 183 -7.39 -17.70 -1.85
CA LYS A 183 -8.78 -17.81 -2.31
C LYS A 183 -9.42 -19.12 -1.84
N ARG A 184 -8.71 -20.24 -2.00
CA ARG A 184 -9.19 -21.56 -1.56
C ARG A 184 -9.40 -21.59 -0.06
N GLU A 185 -8.48 -21.02 0.71
CA GLU A 185 -8.63 -20.85 2.15
C GLU A 185 -9.88 -20.04 2.49
N ALA A 186 -10.07 -18.87 1.88
CA ALA A 186 -11.26 -18.06 2.14
C ALA A 186 -12.57 -18.84 1.89
N ILE A 187 -12.63 -19.64 0.81
CA ILE A 187 -13.78 -20.49 0.50
C ILE A 187 -13.96 -21.59 1.55
N ALA A 188 -12.89 -22.34 1.84
CA ALA A 188 -12.90 -23.48 2.73
C ALA A 188 -13.22 -23.09 4.18
N GLN A 189 -12.52 -22.10 4.73
CA GLN A 189 -12.58 -21.77 6.17
C GLN A 189 -13.39 -20.51 6.47
N GLY A 190 -13.74 -19.71 5.46
CA GLY A 190 -14.52 -18.47 5.60
C GLY A 190 -13.69 -17.25 6.02
N TYR A 191 -12.35 -17.36 6.11
CA TYR A 191 -11.45 -16.25 6.43
C TYR A 191 -10.05 -16.46 5.85
N VAL A 192 -9.22 -15.42 5.88
CA VAL A 192 -7.76 -15.52 5.70
C VAL A 192 -7.06 -14.73 6.79
N GLU A 193 -5.77 -15.01 7.00
CA GLU A 193 -4.96 -14.48 8.08
C GLU A 193 -3.74 -13.69 7.58
N THR A 194 -3.29 -12.71 8.36
CA THR A 194 -2.03 -11.98 8.16
C THR A 194 -0.85 -12.74 8.78
N LEU A 195 0.36 -12.18 8.67
CA LEU A 195 1.58 -12.70 9.33
C LEU A 195 1.39 -12.92 10.84
N TYR A 196 0.62 -12.05 11.49
CA TYR A 196 0.30 -12.12 12.92
C TYR A 196 -1.14 -12.60 13.18
N GLN A 197 -1.68 -13.44 12.29
CA GLN A 197 -2.95 -14.15 12.46
C GLN A 197 -4.19 -13.24 12.60
N ARG A 198 -4.11 -11.98 12.15
CA ARG A 198 -5.31 -11.13 12.04
C ARG A 198 -6.23 -11.71 10.98
N ARG A 199 -7.47 -12.02 11.37
CA ARG A 199 -8.48 -12.58 10.46
C ARG A 199 -9.27 -11.51 9.74
N ARG A 200 -9.52 -11.76 8.46
CA ARG A 200 -10.62 -11.13 7.71
C ARG A 200 -11.58 -12.22 7.25
N TYR A 201 -12.85 -12.09 7.63
CA TYR A 201 -13.91 -13.03 7.27
C TYR A 201 -14.55 -12.67 5.93
N PHE A 202 -15.01 -13.69 5.20
CA PHE A 202 -15.63 -13.61 3.89
C PHE A 202 -16.94 -14.40 3.88
N GLN A 203 -18.00 -13.76 3.39
CA GLN A 203 -19.32 -14.39 3.25
C GLN A 203 -19.70 -14.41 1.77
N PHE A 204 -19.70 -15.60 1.17
CA PHE A 204 -20.01 -15.78 -0.25
C PHE A 204 -21.52 -15.94 -0.50
N GLU A 205 -22.00 -15.36 -1.59
CA GLU A 205 -23.42 -15.33 -1.95
C GLU A 205 -23.85 -16.52 -2.81
N SER A 206 -22.96 -17.05 -3.65
CA SER A 206 -23.29 -18.19 -4.48
C SER A 206 -23.32 -19.49 -3.69
N SER A 207 -24.35 -20.32 -3.95
CA SER A 207 -24.43 -21.67 -3.40
C SER A 207 -23.20 -22.50 -3.76
N SER A 208 -22.68 -22.33 -4.98
CA SER A 208 -21.48 -23.02 -5.48
C SER A 208 -20.22 -22.76 -4.66
N LEU A 209 -20.11 -21.61 -3.98
CA LEU A 209 -19.00 -21.34 -3.06
C LEU A 209 -19.32 -21.79 -1.64
N ARG A 210 -20.57 -21.57 -1.18
CA ARG A 210 -20.98 -21.98 0.17
C ARG A 210 -20.90 -23.48 0.41
N THR A 211 -21.23 -24.30 -0.60
CA THR A 211 -21.15 -25.77 -0.48
C THR A 211 -19.72 -26.30 -0.37
N LEU A 212 -18.72 -25.47 -0.70
CA LEU A 212 -17.31 -25.81 -0.59
C LEU A 212 -16.73 -25.44 0.79
N GLN A 213 -17.49 -24.72 1.63
CA GLN A 213 -17.06 -24.40 2.98
C GLN A 213 -16.97 -25.68 3.83
N GLY A 214 -15.89 -25.80 4.59
CA GLY A 214 -15.54 -27.00 5.38
C GLY A 214 -14.76 -28.06 4.60
N GLN A 215 -14.58 -27.92 3.29
CA GLN A 215 -13.70 -28.80 2.51
C GLN A 215 -12.23 -28.46 2.74
N SER A 216 -11.33 -29.38 2.42
CA SER A 216 -9.90 -29.09 2.38
C SER A 216 -9.61 -28.04 1.31
N PRO A 217 -8.83 -26.97 1.60
CA PRO A 217 -8.43 -26.00 0.58
C PRO A 217 -7.73 -26.63 -0.63
N ALA A 218 -7.06 -27.79 -0.46
CA ALA A 218 -6.39 -28.49 -1.53
C ALA A 218 -7.34 -29.10 -2.57
N ASP A 219 -8.58 -29.42 -2.17
CA ASP A 219 -9.58 -30.08 -3.02
C ASP A 219 -10.41 -29.08 -3.83
N ILE A 220 -10.26 -27.77 -3.56
CA ILE A 220 -11.00 -26.71 -4.23
C ILE A 220 -10.28 -26.32 -5.52
N ASN A 221 -10.83 -26.73 -6.66
CA ASN A 221 -10.38 -26.29 -7.97
C ASN A 221 -11.04 -24.95 -8.34
N LEU A 222 -10.23 -23.88 -8.42
CA LEU A 222 -10.72 -22.55 -8.77
C LEU A 222 -11.19 -22.44 -10.24
N ASP A 223 -10.70 -23.29 -11.13
CA ASP A 223 -11.07 -23.26 -12.56
C ASP A 223 -12.48 -23.81 -12.81
N ASP A 224 -12.99 -24.61 -11.87
CA ASP A 224 -14.37 -25.12 -11.90
C ASP A 224 -15.39 -24.05 -11.50
N LEU A 225 -14.94 -22.95 -10.90
CA LEU A 225 -15.76 -21.81 -10.49
C LEU A 225 -16.13 -20.92 -11.68
N LYS A 226 -16.96 -21.46 -12.58
CA LYS A 226 -17.47 -20.73 -13.74
C LYS A 226 -18.65 -19.85 -13.33
N ARG A 227 -18.71 -18.62 -13.90
CA ARG A 227 -19.83 -17.66 -13.75
C ARG A 227 -20.08 -17.21 -12.31
N LEU A 228 -19.02 -16.85 -11.59
CA LEU A 228 -19.15 -16.19 -10.29
C LEU A 228 -19.91 -14.87 -10.41
N SER A 229 -20.68 -14.54 -9.37
CA SER A 229 -21.27 -13.19 -9.26
C SER A 229 -20.16 -12.15 -9.19
N LYS A 230 -20.46 -10.91 -9.60
CA LYS A 230 -19.50 -9.80 -9.51
C LYS A 230 -19.01 -9.60 -8.07
N ASN A 231 -19.89 -9.83 -7.09
CA ASN A 231 -19.55 -9.70 -5.67
C ASN A 231 -18.60 -10.81 -5.21
N ASP A 232 -18.91 -12.07 -5.49
CA ASP A 232 -18.04 -13.20 -5.12
C ASP A 232 -16.65 -13.09 -5.76
N ALA A 233 -16.59 -12.68 -7.04
CA ALA A 233 -15.31 -12.41 -7.72
C ALA A 233 -14.53 -11.24 -7.08
N GLN A 234 -15.21 -10.26 -6.48
CA GLN A 234 -14.57 -9.19 -5.71
C GLN A 234 -14.11 -9.68 -4.34
N LEU A 235 -14.89 -10.52 -3.66
CA LEU A 235 -14.53 -11.12 -2.37
C LEU A 235 -13.30 -12.02 -2.50
N LEU A 236 -13.22 -12.86 -3.53
CA LEU A 236 -12.03 -13.70 -3.77
C LEU A 236 -10.77 -12.87 -4.06
N ARG A 237 -10.89 -11.77 -4.81
CA ARG A 237 -9.76 -10.84 -4.98
C ARG A 237 -9.37 -10.18 -3.67
N ALA A 238 -10.35 -9.78 -2.87
CA ALA A 238 -10.11 -9.21 -1.57
C ALA A 238 -9.47 -10.22 -0.59
N ALA A 239 -9.84 -11.50 -0.66
CA ALA A 239 -9.23 -12.58 0.10
C ALA A 239 -7.76 -12.80 -0.27
N ALA A 240 -7.44 -12.82 -1.55
CA ALA A 240 -6.05 -12.94 -2.01
C ALA A 240 -5.14 -11.81 -1.47
N ASN A 241 -5.69 -10.60 -1.35
CA ASN A 241 -4.93 -9.39 -1.02
C ASN A 241 -4.94 -9.03 0.48
N ALA A 242 -5.94 -9.48 1.23
CA ALA A 242 -6.11 -9.11 2.63
C ALA A 242 -4.91 -9.49 3.52
N PRO A 243 -4.27 -10.66 3.38
CA PRO A 243 -3.08 -11.00 4.15
C PRO A 243 -1.93 -10.02 3.92
N ILE A 244 -1.72 -9.58 2.67
CA ILE A 244 -0.66 -8.65 2.30
C ILE A 244 -0.91 -7.27 2.92
N GLN A 245 -2.09 -6.70 2.66
CA GLN A 245 -2.45 -5.38 3.16
C GLN A 245 -2.58 -5.33 4.68
N GLY A 246 -3.08 -6.42 5.28
CA GLY A 246 -3.22 -6.54 6.72
C GLY A 246 -1.88 -6.75 7.41
N SER A 247 -0.96 -7.53 6.83
CA SER A 247 0.40 -7.65 7.37
C SER A 247 1.14 -6.32 7.31
N SER A 248 0.96 -5.52 6.25
CA SER A 248 1.50 -4.16 6.19
C SER A 248 0.94 -3.28 7.33
N ALA A 249 -0.35 -3.44 7.66
CA ALA A 249 -0.97 -2.75 8.79
C ALA A 249 -0.46 -3.24 10.16
N ASP A 250 -0.16 -4.53 10.28
CA ASP A 250 0.42 -5.10 11.50
C ASP A 250 1.84 -4.57 11.70
N ILE A 251 2.67 -4.60 10.65
CA ILE A 251 4.06 -4.11 10.66
C ILE A 251 4.15 -2.64 11.07
N ILE A 252 3.37 -1.75 10.42
CA ILE A 252 3.41 -0.32 10.77
C ILE A 252 2.94 -0.08 12.21
N LYS A 253 1.98 -0.88 12.71
CA LYS A 253 1.51 -0.76 14.11
C LYS A 253 2.55 -1.23 15.12
N ILE A 254 3.26 -2.33 14.83
CA ILE A 254 4.38 -2.79 15.67
C ILE A 254 5.46 -1.70 15.71
N ALA A 255 5.86 -1.19 14.54
CA ALA A 255 6.81 -0.09 14.45
C ALA A 255 6.37 1.16 15.22
N MET A 256 5.10 1.53 15.17
CA MET A 256 4.56 2.66 15.95
C MET A 256 4.66 2.44 17.46
N VAL A 257 4.40 1.23 17.96
CA VAL A 257 4.50 0.91 19.39
C VAL A 257 5.95 0.98 19.87
N GLU A 258 6.87 0.38 19.12
CA GLU A 258 8.30 0.41 19.42
C GLU A 258 8.89 1.82 19.32
N LEU A 259 8.47 2.58 18.31
CA LEU A 259 8.89 3.95 18.13
C LEU A 259 8.34 4.84 19.25
N TYR A 260 7.10 4.63 19.69
CA TYR A 260 6.53 5.36 20.83
C TYR A 260 7.36 5.19 22.11
N GLN A 261 7.88 3.98 22.37
CA GLN A 261 8.79 3.72 23.48
C GLN A 261 10.12 4.46 23.31
N THR A 262 10.70 4.40 22.10
CA THR A 262 11.95 5.10 21.77
C THR A 262 11.83 6.61 21.97
N LEU A 263 10.70 7.20 21.58
CA LEU A 263 10.44 8.63 21.67
C LEU A 263 10.23 9.14 23.10
N GLN A 264 10.06 8.29 24.11
CA GLN A 264 9.89 8.74 25.51
C GLN A 264 11.11 9.52 26.04
N ALA A 265 12.29 9.27 25.48
CA ALA A 265 13.52 9.96 25.84
C ALA A 265 13.76 11.26 25.03
N TYR A 266 12.80 11.66 24.20
CA TYR A 266 12.94 12.76 23.24
C TYR A 266 11.75 13.71 23.31
N GLU A 267 11.96 14.96 22.90
CA GLU A 267 10.90 15.94 22.72
C GLU A 267 10.04 15.63 21.48
N ALA A 268 10.64 14.98 20.49
CA ALA A 268 10.01 14.53 19.25
C ALA A 268 8.61 13.92 19.44
N LYS A 269 7.74 14.14 18.45
CA LYS A 269 6.34 13.66 18.45
C LYS A 269 6.02 12.93 17.15
N LEU A 270 5.47 11.72 17.26
CA LEU A 270 4.76 11.08 16.16
C LEU A 270 3.43 11.80 15.96
N LEU A 271 3.24 12.41 14.78
CA LEU A 271 2.05 13.21 14.47
C LEU A 271 1.00 12.43 13.69
N LEU A 272 1.41 11.77 12.59
CA LEU A 272 0.49 11.13 11.66
C LEU A 272 0.99 9.75 11.27
N GLN A 273 0.05 8.85 11.00
CA GLN A 273 0.29 7.62 10.25
C GLN A 273 -0.52 7.67 8.96
N VAL A 274 0.15 7.55 7.81
CA VAL A 274 -0.45 7.60 6.48
C VAL A 274 -0.07 6.36 5.70
N HIS A 275 -0.95 5.35 5.76
CA HIS A 275 -0.70 4.04 5.14
C HIS A 275 0.56 3.36 5.71
N ASP A 276 1.67 3.40 4.99
CA ASP A 276 2.98 2.86 5.34
C ASP A 276 3.99 3.94 5.74
N GLU A 277 3.56 5.21 5.78
CA GLU A 277 4.32 6.37 6.21
C GLU A 277 4.02 6.76 7.67
N LEU A 278 5.06 7.11 8.42
CA LEU A 278 4.97 7.83 9.70
C LEU A 278 5.49 9.25 9.51
N VAL A 279 4.75 10.23 10.02
CA VAL A 279 5.15 11.64 10.02
C VAL A 279 5.40 12.09 11.45
N LEU A 280 6.62 12.54 11.72
CA LEU A 280 7.07 13.03 13.00
C LEU A 280 7.39 14.52 12.93
N GLU A 281 7.37 15.18 14.08
CA GLU A 281 7.89 16.53 14.30
C GLU A 281 9.04 16.40 15.31
N ILE A 282 10.23 16.86 14.94
CA ILE A 282 11.47 16.64 15.71
C ILE A 282 12.22 17.98 15.84
N PRO A 283 12.67 18.38 17.04
CA PRO A 283 13.52 19.55 17.18
C PRO A 283 14.89 19.30 16.53
N ARG A 284 15.48 20.35 15.93
CA ARG A 284 16.70 20.19 15.11
C ARG A 284 17.86 19.50 15.83
N HIS A 285 18.01 19.75 17.13
CA HIS A 285 19.11 19.20 17.92
C HIS A 285 18.98 17.69 18.19
N GLU A 286 17.81 17.08 17.99
CA GLU A 286 17.59 15.64 18.18
C GLU A 286 17.73 14.82 16.87
N LEU A 287 17.76 15.48 15.71
CA LEU A 287 17.67 14.80 14.41
C LEU A 287 18.77 13.76 14.19
N ASP A 288 20.03 14.12 14.39
CA ASP A 288 21.17 13.23 14.11
C ASP A 288 21.12 11.96 14.98
N SER A 289 20.59 12.08 16.20
CA SER A 289 20.41 10.96 17.13
C SER A 289 19.21 10.09 16.77
N LEU A 290 18.11 10.71 16.31
CA LEU A 290 16.82 10.06 16.21
C LEU A 290 16.51 9.51 14.81
N LEU A 291 17.02 10.09 13.72
CA LEU A 291 16.79 9.59 12.36
C LEU A 291 17.27 8.14 12.18
N PRO A 292 18.48 7.73 12.63
CA PRO A 292 18.92 6.34 12.52
C PRO A 292 18.04 5.39 13.35
N LYS A 293 17.57 5.84 14.51
CA LYS A 293 16.69 5.06 15.40
C LYS A 293 15.33 4.84 14.75
N ILE A 294 14.70 5.88 14.20
CA ILE A 294 13.43 5.77 13.46
C ILE A 294 13.55 4.75 12.34
N ARG A 295 14.60 4.89 11.51
CA ARG A 295 14.85 3.97 10.39
C ARG A 295 15.00 2.53 10.91
N THR A 296 15.90 2.31 11.87
CA THR A 296 16.21 0.98 12.40
C THR A 296 15.01 0.33 13.07
N THR A 297 14.21 1.09 13.84
CA THR A 297 12.98 0.59 14.47
C THR A 297 11.99 0.13 13.42
N MET A 298 11.76 0.90 12.36
CA MET A 298 10.84 0.50 11.31
C MET A 298 11.39 -0.67 10.49
N GLU A 299 12.65 -0.64 10.05
CA GLU A 299 13.25 -1.72 9.25
C GLU A 299 13.33 -3.06 10.00
N ASN A 300 13.37 -3.05 11.34
CA ASN A 300 13.42 -4.26 12.16
C ASN A 300 12.11 -4.57 12.90
N ALA A 301 11.01 -3.88 12.59
CA ALA A 301 9.74 -4.08 13.27
C ALA A 301 9.25 -5.53 13.19
N VAL A 302 9.58 -6.22 12.09
CA VAL A 302 9.32 -7.65 11.91
C VAL A 302 10.44 -8.28 11.08
N GLU A 303 10.66 -9.58 11.26
CA GLU A 303 11.57 -10.34 10.40
C GLU A 303 10.81 -10.93 9.21
N LEU A 304 11.28 -10.63 7.99
CA LEU A 304 10.82 -11.24 6.74
C LEU A 304 12.00 -11.92 6.05
N SER A 305 11.71 -12.75 5.04
CA SER A 305 12.73 -13.38 4.19
C SER A 305 13.40 -12.42 3.21
N VAL A 306 12.98 -11.16 3.20
CA VAL A 306 13.55 -10.04 2.44
C VAL A 306 13.65 -8.83 3.37
N PRO A 307 14.67 -7.97 3.25
CA PRO A 307 14.83 -6.84 4.16
C PRO A 307 13.66 -5.86 4.02
N LEU A 308 13.23 -5.24 5.13
CA LEU A 308 12.43 -4.03 5.07
C LEU A 308 13.36 -2.83 4.87
N VAL A 309 12.91 -1.85 4.10
CA VAL A 309 13.69 -0.63 3.81
C VAL A 309 12.79 0.57 4.02
N VAL A 310 13.31 1.60 4.71
CA VAL A 310 12.57 2.81 5.04
C VAL A 310 13.28 4.03 4.49
N GLU A 311 12.57 4.78 3.64
CA GLU A 311 13.03 6.08 3.18
C GLU A 311 12.71 7.12 4.24
N VAL A 312 13.74 7.75 4.81
CA VAL A 312 13.60 8.82 5.80
C VAL A 312 14.00 10.15 5.17
N ARG A 313 13.10 11.13 5.22
CA ARG A 313 13.28 12.46 4.66
C ARG A 313 12.87 13.51 5.67
N THR A 314 13.52 14.68 5.61
CA THR A 314 13.24 15.80 6.51
C THR A 314 12.87 17.04 5.70
N GLY A 315 12.06 17.92 6.28
CA GLY A 315 11.62 19.13 5.59
C GLY A 315 11.00 20.17 6.51
N LYS A 316 10.93 21.41 6.04
CA LYS A 316 10.26 22.51 6.77
C LYS A 316 8.75 22.47 6.62
N ASN A 317 8.24 21.57 5.79
CA ASN A 317 6.82 21.27 5.62
C ASN A 317 6.68 19.83 5.10
N TRP A 318 5.46 19.31 5.11
CA TRP A 318 5.22 17.92 4.74
C TRP A 318 5.53 17.61 3.27
N MET A 319 5.46 18.61 2.38
CA MET A 319 5.85 18.41 0.98
C MET A 319 7.36 18.26 0.81
N GLU A 320 8.16 19.05 1.54
CA GLU A 320 9.62 18.94 1.53
C GLU A 320 10.12 17.66 2.19
N ALA A 321 9.40 17.19 3.21
CA ALA A 321 9.73 15.95 3.90
C ALA A 321 9.33 14.69 3.12
N LYS A 322 8.90 14.75 1.86
CA LYS A 322 8.40 13.60 1.08
C LYS A 322 9.23 13.24 -0.16
#